data_AF-A0A0F4Q2R8-F1
#
_entry.id   AF-A0A0F4Q2R8-F1
#
_cell.length_a   1.000
_cell.length_b   1.000
_cell.length_c   1.000
_cell.angle_alpha   90.00
_cell.angle_beta   90.00
_cell.angle_gamma   90.00
#
_symmetry.space_group_name_H-M   'P 1'
#
loop_
_entity.id
_entity.type
_entity.pdbx_description
1 polymer ?
#
loop_
_entity_poly.entity_id
_entity_poly.type
_entity_poly.pdbx_seq_one_letter_code
_entity_poly.pdbx_strand_id
1 'polypeptide(L)'
;MFRYMFLALVVIAATQATAKVELRLLNEYKCYVSLETGVNQVIDVQVKQKSRHQAELAAYQRGYAAPQQQQATRVEQVIQCVEFNQQFGSAEARALDAKKLR
;
A
#
# COMPACT_ATOMS: atom_id res chain seq x y z
N MET A 1 -53.70 -41.37 -16.54
CA MET A 1 -52.78 -41.05 -17.65
C MET A 1 -52.00 -39.80 -17.25
N PHE A 2 -50.68 -39.96 -17.13
CA PHE A 2 -49.70 -38.94 -16.73
C PHE A 2 -49.87 -37.62 -17.48
N ARG A 3 -49.50 -36.48 -16.85
CA ARG A 3 -48.46 -35.58 -17.37
C ARG A 3 -48.16 -34.36 -16.48
N TYR A 4 -46.90 -34.34 -16.01
CA TYR A 4 -46.03 -33.21 -15.70
C TYR A 4 -46.28 -32.35 -14.45
N MET A 5 -45.81 -32.91 -13.34
CA MET A 5 -44.93 -32.23 -12.38
C MET A 5 -43.70 -31.66 -13.10
N PHE A 6 -43.45 -30.34 -13.02
CA PHE A 6 -42.11 -29.76 -13.10
C PHE A 6 -42.07 -28.44 -12.31
N LEU A 7 -41.33 -28.47 -11.20
CA LEU A 7 -40.78 -27.29 -10.54
C LEU A 7 -40.03 -26.44 -11.57
N ALA A 8 -40.24 -25.11 -11.53
CA ALA A 8 -39.28 -24.16 -12.07
C ALA A 8 -39.00 -23.09 -11.01
N LEU A 9 -37.99 -23.42 -10.22
CA LEU A 9 -37.26 -22.54 -9.34
C LEU A 9 -36.44 -21.59 -10.23
N VAL A 10 -36.72 -20.28 -10.20
CA VAL A 10 -35.80 -19.27 -10.75
C VAL A 10 -35.60 -18.18 -9.70
N VAL A 11 -34.51 -18.38 -8.97
CA VAL A 11 -33.79 -17.42 -8.15
C VAL A 11 -33.13 -16.40 -9.09
N ILE A 12 -32.62 -15.29 -8.51
CA ILE A 12 -31.58 -14.37 -9.03
C ILE A 12 -32.20 -13.07 -9.62
N ALA A 13 -31.83 -11.84 -9.25
CA ALA A 13 -30.59 -11.36 -8.68
C ALA A 13 -30.84 -10.16 -7.76
N ALA A 14 -30.17 -10.15 -6.60
CA ALA A 14 -29.87 -8.91 -5.89
C ALA A 14 -29.06 -7.99 -6.81
N THR A 15 -29.58 -6.80 -7.08
CA THR A 15 -28.82 -5.74 -7.76
C THR A 15 -27.64 -5.38 -6.87
N GLN A 16 -26.47 -5.84 -7.29
CA GLN A 16 -25.20 -5.61 -6.64
C GLN A 16 -24.95 -4.10 -6.59
N ALA A 17 -24.86 -3.57 -5.38
CA ALA A 17 -24.26 -2.27 -5.12
C ALA A 17 -22.80 -2.34 -5.56
N THR A 18 -22.51 -2.01 -6.81
CA THR A 18 -21.14 -1.72 -7.22
C THR A 18 -20.80 -0.36 -6.65
N ALA A 19 -20.32 -0.34 -5.41
CA ALA A 19 -19.46 0.72 -4.95
C ALA A 19 -18.31 0.80 -5.96
N LYS A 20 -18.38 1.78 -6.85
CA LYS A 20 -17.18 2.32 -7.51
C LYS A 20 -16.34 2.90 -6.38
N VAL A 21 -15.56 2.03 -5.73
CA VAL A 21 -14.34 2.43 -5.07
C VAL A 21 -13.45 2.85 -6.21
N GLU A 22 -13.58 4.11 -6.60
CA GLU A 22 -12.64 4.79 -7.47
C GLU A 22 -11.35 4.88 -6.65
N LEU A 23 -10.62 3.77 -6.60
CA LEU A 23 -9.22 3.73 -6.20
C LEU A 23 -8.52 4.67 -7.16
N ARG A 24 -8.37 5.94 -6.78
CA ARG A 24 -7.31 6.80 -7.27
C ARG A 24 -5.98 6.20 -6.81
N LEU A 25 -5.60 5.06 -7.37
CA LEU A 25 -4.26 4.50 -7.37
C LEU A 25 -3.39 5.39 -8.25
N LEU A 26 -3.12 6.60 -7.79
CA LEU A 26 -2.09 7.44 -8.38
C LEU A 26 -0.74 6.91 -7.88
N ASN A 27 -0.27 5.78 -8.42
CA ASN A 27 1.09 5.23 -8.28
C ASN A 27 1.80 5.61 -6.97
N GLU A 28 1.19 5.26 -5.84
CA GLU A 28 1.77 5.53 -4.54
C GLU A 28 2.85 4.48 -4.31
N TYR A 29 4.10 4.92 -4.16
CA TYR A 29 5.18 4.05 -3.74
C TYR A 29 5.36 4.20 -2.23
N LYS A 30 5.65 3.09 -1.57
CA LYS A 30 6.13 3.07 -0.20
C LYS A 30 7.56 2.55 -0.19
N CYS A 31 8.39 3.17 0.62
CA CYS A 31 9.80 2.84 0.70
C CYS A 31 10.17 2.46 2.13
N TYR A 32 10.89 1.36 2.24
CA TYR A 32 11.58 0.93 3.44
C TYR A 32 12.95 1.60 3.48
N VAL A 33 13.20 2.39 4.51
CA VAL A 33 14.38 3.25 4.62
C VAL A 33 15.04 3.14 6.00
N SER A 34 16.36 3.32 6.03
CA SER A 34 17.14 3.57 7.23
C SER A 34 17.40 5.07 7.34
N LEU A 35 17.08 5.64 8.49
CA LEU A 35 17.40 7.03 8.83
C LEU A 35 18.81 7.14 9.40
N GLU A 36 19.41 8.33 9.37
CA GLU A 36 20.73 8.60 9.98
C GLU A 36 20.79 8.31 11.50
N THR A 37 19.63 8.19 12.15
CA THR A 37 19.53 7.79 13.57
C THR A 37 19.69 6.28 13.77
N GLY A 38 19.84 5.49 12.70
CA GLY A 38 19.87 4.03 12.71
C GLY A 38 18.47 3.40 12.82
N VAL A 39 17.40 4.20 12.70
CA VAL A 39 16.03 3.72 12.79
C VAL A 39 15.50 3.37 11.40
N ASN A 40 15.02 2.14 11.27
CA ASN A 40 14.34 1.65 10.10
C ASN A 40 12.86 2.02 10.12
N GLN A 41 12.31 2.48 9.00
CA GLN A 41 10.88 2.78 8.89
C GLN A 41 10.34 2.67 7.46
N VAL A 42 9.02 2.59 7.34
CA VAL A 42 8.31 2.62 6.06
C VAL A 42 7.70 4.01 5.85
N ILE A 43 8.07 4.65 4.75
CA ILE A 43 7.65 5.99 4.36
C ILE A 43 6.81 5.94 3.08
N ASP A 44 5.83 6.83 2.99
CA ASP A 44 4.99 6.94 1.79
C ASP A 44 5.57 8.03 0.89
N VAL A 45 5.88 7.65 -0.33
CA VAL A 45 6.48 8.54 -1.32
C VAL A 45 5.38 8.97 -2.29
N GLN A 46 4.93 10.22 -2.11
CA GLN A 46 3.81 10.82 -2.84
C GLN A 46 3.72 10.47 -4.34
N VAL A 47 2.56 9.94 -4.73
CA VAL A 47 1.62 10.19 -5.86
C VAL A 47 2.12 10.60 -7.26
N LYS A 48 3.28 11.24 -7.42
CA LYS A 48 3.77 11.71 -8.74
C LYS A 48 4.91 10.87 -9.32
N GLN A 49 5.39 9.87 -8.58
CA GLN A 49 6.49 9.04 -9.05
C GLN A 49 5.97 8.01 -10.04
N LYS A 50 6.51 8.04 -11.26
CA LYS A 50 6.12 7.13 -12.34
C LYS A 50 6.98 5.86 -12.38
N SER A 51 7.97 5.76 -11.51
CA SER A 51 8.85 4.61 -11.40
C SER A 51 9.42 4.44 -10.00
N ARG A 52 9.83 3.20 -9.69
CA ARG A 52 10.53 2.86 -8.46
C ARG A 52 11.77 3.73 -8.24
N HIS A 53 12.55 3.98 -9.29
CA HIS A 53 13.77 4.78 -9.20
C HIS A 53 13.47 6.24 -8.78
N GLN A 54 12.40 6.85 -9.32
CA GLN A 54 12.01 8.19 -8.90
C GLN A 54 11.51 8.21 -7.45
N ALA A 55 10.85 7.14 -7.00
CA ALA A 55 10.45 6.99 -5.59
C ALA A 55 11.66 6.86 -4.65
N GLU A 56 12.68 6.08 -5.02
CA GLU A 56 13.94 5.97 -4.29
C GLU A 56 14.62 7.35 -4.16
N LEU A 57 14.74 8.10 -5.25
CA LEU A 57 15.33 9.44 -5.22
C LEU A 57 14.51 10.42 -4.35
N ALA A 58 13.19 10.39 -4.45
CA ALA A 58 12.31 11.24 -3.65
C ALA A 58 12.34 10.89 -2.16
N ALA A 59 12.62 9.63 -1.81
CA ALA A 59 12.86 9.22 -0.44
C ALA A 59 14.12 9.90 0.13
N TYR A 60 15.22 10.00 -0.61
CA TYR A 60 16.41 10.71 -0.12
C TYR A 60 16.23 12.22 0.03
N GLN A 61 15.39 12.83 -0.79
CA GLN A 61 15.22 14.30 -0.83
C GLN A 61 14.39 14.86 0.33
N ARG A 62 13.68 14.01 1.08
CA ARG A 62 12.78 14.42 2.16
C ARG A 62 13.35 13.99 3.51
N GLY A 63 13.20 14.85 4.51
CA GLY A 63 13.39 14.46 5.91
C GLY A 63 12.13 13.78 6.44
N TYR A 64 12.29 12.72 7.23
CA TYR A 64 11.18 11.98 7.84
C TYR A 64 11.37 11.90 9.35
N ALA A 65 10.30 12.16 10.10
CA ALA A 65 10.30 11.99 11.54
C ALA A 65 10.07 10.51 11.89
N ALA A 66 10.96 9.94 12.70
CA ALA A 66 10.71 8.64 13.30
C ALA A 66 9.54 8.74 14.31
N PRO A 67 8.78 7.66 14.58
CA PRO A 67 7.63 7.70 15.49
C PRO A 67 7.91 8.23 16.89
N GLN A 68 9.17 8.17 17.34
CA GLN A 68 9.62 8.62 18.66
C GLN A 68 10.38 9.95 18.63
N GLN A 69 10.53 10.57 17.45
CA GLN A 69 11.32 11.79 17.25
C GLN A 69 10.44 12.92 16.73
N GLN A 70 10.57 14.09 17.36
CA GLN A 70 9.83 15.30 16.97
C GLN A 70 10.51 16.01 15.78
N GLN A 71 11.77 15.69 15.48
CA GLN A 71 12.54 16.29 14.40
C GLN A 71 12.68 15.33 13.22
N ALA A 72 12.57 15.88 12.01
CA ALA A 72 12.78 15.12 10.79
C ALA A 72 14.27 14.76 10.63
N THR A 73 14.55 13.48 10.43
CA THR A 73 15.89 12.94 10.13
C THR A 73 16.01 12.66 8.64
N ARG A 74 17.21 12.78 8.08
CA ARG A 74 17.45 12.40 6.68
C ARG A 74 17.49 10.88 6.54
N VAL A 75 17.19 10.43 5.33
CA VAL A 75 17.36 9.03 4.92
C VAL A 75 18.83 8.79 4.62
N GLU A 76 19.44 7.87 5.35
CA GLU A 76 20.80 7.39 5.08
C GLU A 76 20.78 6.40 3.92
N GLN A 77 19.81 5.48 3.92
CA GLN A 77 19.70 4.44 2.90
C GLN A 77 18.24 4.10 2.58
N VAL A 78 17.95 3.97 1.30
CA VAL A 78 16.72 3.34 0.80
C VAL A 78 17.00 1.86 0.55
N ILE A 79 16.32 1.00 1.30
CA ILE A 79 16.54 -0.45 1.25
C ILE A 79 15.67 -1.09 0.16
N GLN A 80 14.40 -0.70 0.11
CA GLN A 80 13.45 -1.21 -0.88
C GLN A 80 12.32 -0.23 -1.09
N CYS A 81 11.92 0.03 -2.33
CA CYS A 81 10.66 0.69 -2.67
C CYS A 81 9.75 -0.28 -3.41
N VAL A 82 8.47 -0.30 -3.03
CA VAL A 82 7.41 -1.09 -3.67
C VAL A 82 6.19 -0.21 -3.91
N GLU A 83 5.35 -0.59 -4.84
CA GLU A 83 4.03 0.04 -4.98
C GLU A 83 3.21 -0.20 -3.70
N PHE A 84 2.32 0.72 -3.36
CA PHE A 84 1.56 0.69 -2.10
C PHE A 84 0.73 -0.60 -1.92
N ASN A 85 0.21 -1.14 -3.03
CA ASN A 85 -0.53 -2.40 -3.08
C ASN A 85 0.37 -3.66 -3.03
N GLN A 86 1.68 -3.51 -3.12
CA GLN A 86 2.64 -4.60 -3.05
C GLN A 86 3.19 -4.75 -1.62
N GLN A 87 3.71 -5.94 -1.34
CA GLN A 87 4.35 -6.25 -0.05
C GLN A 87 5.87 -6.14 -0.18
N PHE A 88 6.51 -5.69 0.90
CA PHE A 88 7.97 -5.74 1.00
C PHE A 88 8.45 -7.20 1.06
N GLY A 89 9.67 -7.44 0.58
CA GLY A 89 10.29 -8.77 0.66
C GLY A 89 10.74 -9.12 2.07
N SER A 90 11.22 -8.12 2.83
CA SER A 90 11.64 -8.29 4.22
C SER A 90 10.45 -8.48 5.16
N ALA A 91 10.58 -9.40 6.12
CA ALA A 91 9.59 -9.57 7.19
C ALA A 91 9.52 -8.35 8.11
N GLU A 92 10.66 -7.72 8.39
CA GLU A 92 10.75 -6.49 9.19
C GLU A 92 10.00 -5.35 8.51
N ALA A 93 10.26 -5.13 7.21
CA ALA A 93 9.60 -4.09 6.43
C ALA A 93 8.08 -4.32 6.36
N ARG A 94 7.61 -5.57 6.22
CA ARG A 94 6.18 -5.91 6.28
C ARG A 94 5.57 -5.61 7.66
N ALA A 95 6.28 -5.90 8.74
CA ALA A 95 5.80 -5.61 10.10
C ALA A 95 5.69 -4.09 10.35
N LEU A 96 6.64 -3.31 9.84
CA LEU A 96 6.62 -1.84 9.94
C LEU A 96 5.51 -1.23 9.07
N ASP A 97 5.30 -1.74 7.86
CA ASP A 97 4.20 -1.35 6.97
C ASP A 97 2.83 -1.62 7.62
N ALA A 98 2.64 -2.82 8.17
CA ALA A 98 1.40 -3.20 8.84
C ALA A 98 1.10 -2.34 10.10
N LYS A 99 2.13 -1.87 10.80
CA LYS A 99 1.98 -0.94 11.94
C LYS A 99 1.52 0.45 11.51
N LYS A 100 1.78 0.85 10.26
CA LYS A 100 1.43 2.16 9.72
C LYS A 100 -0.01 2.24 9.20
N LEU A 101 -0.57 1.09 8.82
CA LEU A 101 -1.95 0.93 8.31
C LEU A 101 -3.01 0.82 9.43
N ARG A 102 -2.62 0.88 10.71
CA ARG A 102 -3.50 0.80 11.89
C ARG A 102 -3.50 2.12 12.64
#